data_AF-A0A9X4L1H2-F1
#
_entry.id   AF-A0A9X4L1H2-F1
#
_cell.length_a   1.000
_cell.length_b   1.000
_cell.length_c   1.000
_cell.angle_alpha   90.00
_cell.angle_beta   90.00
_cell.angle_gamma   90.00
#
_symmetry.space_group_name_H-M   'P 1'
#
loop_
_entity.id
_entity.type
_entity.pdbx_description
1 polymer ?
#
loop_
_entity_poly.entity_id
_entity_poly.type
_entity_poly.pdbx_seq_one_letter_code
_entity_poly.pdbx_strand_id
1 'polypeptide(L)'
;MADISPVLESGDATGIALSVAYRAYAILLDRKLTANGGQSLDPVVYFRFPLAAHAAKERLTAYLTEAAELIDAAVQDYDHAIIRDAIEYIRRHYRNKGLKIQDVADDVHLSPNYLSYLFKQIAGETVWEYVTRLRMEEARHLLLHTAKKALRNFGRGRIRVARAFQPHF
;
A
#
# COMPACT_ATOMS: atom_id res chain seq x y z
N MET A 1 -22.03 25.76 24.08
CA MET A 1 -22.17 24.41 23.51
C MET A 1 -23.47 23.87 24.06
N ALA A 2 -24.47 23.57 23.22
CA ALA A 2 -25.76 23.05 23.71
C ALA A 2 -25.54 21.66 24.32
N ASP A 3 -26.09 21.42 25.51
CA ASP A 3 -26.05 20.11 26.16
C ASP A 3 -26.92 19.13 25.35
N ILE A 4 -26.27 18.19 24.67
CA ILE A 4 -26.89 17.18 23.80
C ILE A 4 -27.08 15.84 24.51
N SER A 5 -26.63 15.71 25.76
CA SER A 5 -26.87 14.54 26.62
C SER A 5 -28.34 14.07 26.60
N PRO A 6 -29.36 14.95 26.69
CA PRO A 6 -30.77 14.51 26.67
C PRO A 6 -31.23 13.91 25.34
N VAL A 7 -30.57 14.22 24.20
CA VAL A 7 -30.90 13.66 22.88
C VAL A 7 -30.13 12.35 22.64
N LEU A 8 -28.96 12.17 23.24
CA LEU A 8 -28.24 10.90 23.18
C LEU A 8 -28.89 9.81 24.02
N GLU A 9 -29.59 10.19 25.09
CA GLU A 9 -30.34 9.30 25.97
C GLU A 9 -31.78 9.07 25.50
N SER A 10 -32.26 9.79 24.47
CA SER A 10 -33.60 9.57 23.94
C SER A 10 -33.67 8.26 23.16
N GLY A 11 -34.54 7.35 23.57
CA GLY A 11 -34.82 6.09 22.85
C GLY A 11 -35.60 6.26 21.54
N ASP A 12 -35.73 7.50 21.04
CA ASP A 12 -36.41 7.81 19.79
C ASP A 12 -35.48 7.68 18.58
N ALA A 13 -36.04 7.76 17.37
CA ALA A 13 -35.28 7.59 16.13
C ALA A 13 -34.11 8.58 16.01
N THR A 14 -34.23 9.74 16.65
CA THR A 14 -33.24 10.82 16.66
C THR A 14 -32.02 10.44 17.51
N GLY A 15 -32.25 9.98 18.75
CA GLY A 15 -31.16 9.56 19.65
C GLY A 15 -30.44 8.31 19.14
N ILE A 16 -31.18 7.35 18.56
CA ILE A 16 -30.58 6.18 17.92
C ILE A 16 -29.64 6.62 16.78
N ALA A 17 -30.10 7.47 15.86
CA ALA A 17 -29.30 7.93 14.73
C ALA A 17 -28.03 8.66 15.18
N LEU A 18 -28.13 9.54 16.18
CA LEU A 18 -26.97 10.21 16.77
C LEU A 18 -25.98 9.23 17.38
N SER A 19 -26.45 8.26 18.18
CA SER A 19 -25.57 7.29 18.83
C SER A 19 -24.73 6.50 17.82
N VAL A 20 -25.34 6.11 16.70
CA VAL A 20 -24.66 5.40 15.62
C VAL A 20 -23.67 6.33 14.90
N ALA A 21 -24.10 7.55 14.58
CA ALA A 21 -23.26 8.54 13.92
C ALA A 21 -22.02 8.89 14.75
N TYR A 22 -22.15 9.03 16.07
CA TYR A 22 -21.03 9.29 16.98
C TYR A 22 -20.04 8.13 17.06
N ARG A 23 -20.50 6.87 17.03
CA ARG A 23 -19.60 5.72 16.99
C ARG A 23 -18.77 5.70 15.71
N ALA A 24 -19.40 5.95 14.57
CA ALA A 24 -18.68 6.08 13.30
C ALA A 24 -17.72 7.28 13.31
N TYR A 25 -18.17 8.43 13.83
CA TYR A 25 -17.35 9.63 13.94
C TYR A 25 -16.09 9.41 14.79
N ALA A 26 -16.21 8.69 15.92
CA ALA A 26 -15.08 8.37 16.78
C ALA A 26 -14.00 7.55 16.04
N ILE A 27 -14.41 6.59 15.20
CA ILE A 27 -13.49 5.80 14.35
C ILE A 27 -12.78 6.72 13.35
N LEU A 28 -13.51 7.61 12.70
CA LEU A 28 -12.94 8.54 11.72
C LEU A 28 -11.94 9.51 12.38
N LEU A 29 -12.23 10.00 13.58
CA LEU A 29 -11.33 10.86 14.35
C LEU A 29 -10.05 10.14 14.78
N ASP A 30 -10.16 8.93 15.32
CA ASP A 30 -9.01 8.11 15.74
C ASP A 30 -8.04 7.86 14.58
N ARG A 31 -8.61 7.60 13.40
CA ARG A 31 -7.86 7.37 12.16
C ARG A 31 -7.46 8.66 11.42
N LYS A 32 -7.79 9.84 11.97
CA LYS A 32 -7.55 11.17 11.36
C LYS A 32 -8.12 11.31 9.95
N LEU A 33 -9.22 10.60 9.65
CA LEU A 33 -9.88 10.60 8.35
C LEU A 33 -10.81 11.81 8.16
N THR A 34 -11.06 12.55 9.24
CA THR A 34 -11.89 13.76 9.22
C THR A 34 -11.07 14.98 8.80
N ALA A 35 -10.83 15.14 7.51
CA ALA A 35 -10.54 16.44 6.88
C ALA A 35 -10.35 16.26 5.38
N ASN A 36 -11.33 16.65 4.58
CA ASN A 36 -11.14 16.99 3.17
C ASN A 36 -12.28 17.91 2.70
N GLY A 37 -12.16 19.23 2.97
CA GLY A 37 -12.85 20.30 2.23
C GLY A 37 -14.40 20.31 2.12
N GLY A 38 -15.12 19.35 2.72
CA GLY A 38 -16.57 19.20 2.67
C GLY A 38 -17.28 19.49 4.01
N GLN A 39 -18.60 19.31 4.06
CA GLN A 39 -19.38 19.49 5.28
C GLN A 39 -18.87 18.56 6.39
N SER A 40 -18.80 19.09 7.61
CA SER A 40 -18.33 18.33 8.77
C SER A 40 -19.22 17.10 9.01
N LEU A 41 -18.60 15.92 9.09
CA LEU A 41 -19.22 14.71 9.64
C LEU A 41 -19.39 14.77 11.17
N ASP A 42 -19.23 15.94 11.80
CA ASP A 42 -19.71 16.16 13.16
C ASP A 42 -21.22 15.84 13.20
N PRO A 43 -21.67 14.84 13.98
CA PRO A 43 -23.07 14.40 13.98
C PRO A 43 -24.07 15.50 14.36
N VAL A 44 -23.69 16.49 15.18
CA VAL A 44 -24.57 17.62 15.54
C VAL A 44 -24.79 18.52 14.32
N VAL A 45 -23.69 18.83 13.61
CA VAL A 45 -23.72 19.68 12.42
C VAL A 45 -24.43 18.99 11.27
N TYR A 46 -24.15 17.70 11.07
CA TYR A 46 -24.66 16.93 9.92
C TYR A 46 -26.16 16.70 9.99
N PHE A 47 -26.69 16.29 11.16
CA PHE A 47 -28.09 15.89 11.27
C PHE A 47 -29.06 17.06 11.47
N ARG A 48 -28.64 18.22 11.98
CA ARG A 48 -29.49 19.41 12.26
C ARG A 48 -30.87 19.07 12.84
N PHE A 49 -30.95 19.07 14.16
CA PHE A 49 -32.14 18.67 14.93
C PHE A 49 -33.17 19.80 15.13
N PRO A 50 -34.45 19.46 15.45
CA PRO A 50 -35.04 18.11 15.54
C PRO A 50 -35.42 17.49 14.19
N LEU A 51 -35.44 16.15 14.11
CA LEU A 51 -35.75 15.40 12.88
C LEU A 51 -36.98 14.51 13.09
N ALA A 52 -37.83 14.43 12.07
CA ALA A 52 -38.85 13.38 12.01
C ALA A 52 -38.19 12.01 11.80
N ALA A 53 -38.83 10.93 12.28
CA ALA A 53 -38.24 9.58 12.25
C ALA A 53 -37.80 9.12 10.85
N HIS A 54 -38.58 9.43 9.80
CA HIS A 54 -38.22 9.09 8.42
C HIS A 54 -36.97 9.87 7.96
N ALA A 55 -36.92 11.17 8.22
CA ALA A 55 -35.78 12.02 7.90
C ALA A 55 -34.52 11.61 8.69
N ALA A 56 -34.67 11.18 9.95
CA ALA A 56 -33.56 10.66 10.75
C ALA A 56 -32.93 9.41 10.12
N LYS A 57 -33.76 8.47 9.64
CA LYS A 57 -33.30 7.27 8.92
C LYS A 57 -32.57 7.62 7.62
N GLU A 58 -33.15 8.50 6.79
CA GLU A 58 -32.57 8.90 5.51
C GLU A 58 -31.21 9.58 5.71
N ARG A 59 -31.12 10.52 6.66
CA ARG A 59 -29.87 11.21 6.98
C ARG A 59 -28.84 10.29 7.60
N LEU A 60 -29.25 9.33 8.43
CA LEU A 60 -28.31 8.32 8.96
C LEU A 60 -27.74 7.45 7.85
N THR A 61 -28.57 7.06 6.89
CA THR A 61 -28.10 6.28 5.74
C THR A 61 -27.04 7.07 4.96
N ALA A 62 -27.34 8.33 4.60
CA ALA A 62 -26.40 9.20 3.89
C ALA A 62 -25.09 9.39 4.68
N TYR A 63 -25.19 9.66 5.98
CA TYR A 63 -24.04 9.81 6.87
C TYR A 63 -23.13 8.59 6.88
N LEU A 64 -23.71 7.39 6.99
CA LEU A 64 -22.94 6.15 7.03
C LEU A 64 -22.33 5.81 5.67
N THR A 65 -22.99 6.18 4.57
CA THR A 65 -22.40 6.04 3.23
C THR A 65 -21.17 6.93 3.07
N GLU A 66 -21.26 8.22 3.42
CA GLU A 66 -20.12 9.14 3.36
C GLU A 66 -18.97 8.69 4.29
N ALA A 67 -19.30 8.20 5.50
CA ALA A 67 -18.31 7.66 6.42
C ALA A 67 -17.63 6.40 5.86
N ALA A 68 -18.39 5.51 5.20
CA ALA A 68 -17.84 4.30 4.59
C ALA A 68 -16.87 4.64 3.44
N GLU A 69 -17.18 5.63 2.60
CA GLU A 69 -16.30 6.07 1.53
C GLU A 69 -14.94 6.58 2.05
N LEU A 70 -14.94 7.31 3.16
CA LEU A 70 -13.69 7.74 3.81
C LEU A 70 -12.90 6.58 4.39
N ILE A 71 -13.59 5.58 4.96
CA ILE A 71 -12.95 4.36 5.47
C ILE A 71 -12.35 3.56 4.32
N ASP A 72 -13.08 3.38 3.22
CA ASP A 72 -12.61 2.64 2.05
C ASP A 72 -11.35 3.29 1.46
N ALA A 73 -11.34 4.61 1.30
CA ALA A 73 -10.15 5.35 0.86
C ALA A 73 -8.95 5.12 1.80
N ALA A 74 -9.18 5.18 3.11
CA ALA A 74 -8.14 4.94 4.11
C ALA A 74 -7.60 3.50 4.09
N VAL A 75 -8.48 2.51 3.89
CA VAL A 75 -8.10 1.10 3.75
C VAL A 75 -7.23 0.91 2.50
N GLN A 76 -7.61 1.51 1.38
CA GLN A 76 -6.78 1.47 0.17
C GLN A 76 -5.40 2.09 0.40
N ASP A 77 -5.31 3.26 1.04
CA ASP A 77 -4.03 3.92 1.35
C ASP A 77 -3.15 3.04 2.25
N TYR A 78 -3.75 2.36 3.24
CA TYR A 78 -3.06 1.42 4.11
C TYR A 78 -2.52 0.20 3.35
N ASP A 79 -3.36 -0.41 2.52
CA ASP A 79 -2.99 -1.55 1.69
C ASP A 79 -1.85 -1.19 0.72
N HIS A 80 -1.91 -0.01 0.09
CA HIS A 80 -0.83 0.53 -0.75
C HIS A 80 0.45 0.78 0.05
N ALA A 81 0.35 1.26 1.29
CA ALA A 81 1.50 1.46 2.17
C ALA A 81 2.18 0.13 2.51
N ILE A 82 1.41 -0.89 2.89
CA ILE A 82 1.93 -2.24 3.14
C ILE A 82 2.69 -2.77 1.92
N ILE A 83 2.11 -2.67 0.72
CA ILE A 83 2.75 -3.21 -0.48
C ILE A 83 4.02 -2.44 -0.85
N ARG A 84 4.06 -1.13 -0.61
CA ARG A 84 5.30 -0.34 -0.76
C ARG A 84 6.40 -0.85 0.17
N ASP A 85 6.07 -1.11 1.43
CA ASP A 85 7.03 -1.56 2.43
C ASP A 85 7.51 -3.00 2.12
N ALA A 86 6.60 -3.88 1.68
CA ALA A 86 6.95 -5.21 1.18
C ALA A 86 7.89 -5.15 -0.04
N ILE A 87 7.64 -4.23 -0.97
CA ILE A 87 8.52 -3.98 -2.13
C ILE A 87 9.91 -3.54 -1.67
N GLU A 88 10.00 -2.66 -0.67
CA GLU A 88 11.28 -2.22 -0.11
C GLU A 88 12.05 -3.38 0.49
N TYR A 89 11.40 -4.20 1.31
CA TYR A 89 12.00 -5.41 1.86
C TYR A 89 12.52 -6.32 0.75
N ILE A 90 11.70 -6.62 -0.25
CA ILE A 90 12.12 -7.45 -1.40
C ILE A 90 13.34 -6.84 -2.10
N ARG A 91 13.36 -5.52 -2.35
CA ARG A 91 14.51 -4.84 -2.99
C ARG A 91 15.79 -4.95 -2.17
N ARG A 92 15.71 -4.96 -0.85
CA ARG A 92 16.87 -5.17 0.03
C ARG A 92 17.35 -6.62 0.05
N HIS A 93 16.44 -7.58 -0.17
CA HIS A 93 16.72 -9.01 0.05
C HIS A 93 16.66 -9.91 -1.21
N TYR A 94 16.30 -9.40 -2.41
CA TYR A 94 16.08 -10.24 -3.61
C TYR A 94 17.30 -11.08 -4.02
N ARG A 95 18.51 -10.67 -3.67
CA ARG A 95 19.76 -11.41 -3.95
C ARG A 95 19.92 -12.66 -3.09
N ASN A 96 19.21 -12.75 -1.97
CA ASN A 96 19.20 -13.94 -1.13
C ASN A 96 18.44 -15.08 -1.83
N LYS A 97 19.13 -16.19 -2.15
CA LYS A 97 18.53 -17.37 -2.78
C LYS A 97 17.51 -18.07 -1.86
N GLY A 98 17.62 -17.88 -0.54
CA GLY A 98 16.72 -18.45 0.46
C GLY A 98 15.59 -17.53 0.91
N LEU A 99 15.38 -16.38 0.23
CA LEU A 99 14.23 -15.50 0.51
C LEU A 99 12.93 -16.32 0.39
N LYS A 100 12.09 -16.27 1.42
CA LYS A 100 10.76 -16.88 1.46
C LYS A 100 9.69 -15.80 1.53
N ILE A 101 8.48 -16.14 1.10
CA ILE A 101 7.33 -15.25 1.23
C ILE A 101 6.98 -14.98 2.70
N GLN A 102 7.24 -15.96 3.58
CA GLN A 102 7.08 -15.79 5.03
C GLN A 102 7.92 -14.62 5.54
N ASP A 103 9.19 -14.52 5.11
CA ASP A 103 10.09 -13.45 5.56
C ASP A 103 9.55 -12.06 5.19
N VAL A 104 8.93 -11.93 4.00
CA VAL A 104 8.32 -10.66 3.55
C VAL A 104 7.04 -10.39 4.34
N ALA A 105 6.22 -11.41 4.55
CA ALA A 105 4.95 -11.30 5.27
C ALA A 105 5.16 -10.91 6.73
N ASP A 106 6.20 -11.45 7.38
CA ASP A 106 6.57 -11.12 8.75
C ASP A 106 7.03 -9.66 8.88
N ASP A 107 7.81 -9.15 7.91
CA ASP A 107 8.29 -7.75 7.87
C ASP A 107 7.14 -6.73 7.77
N VAL A 108 6.04 -7.09 7.09
CA VAL A 108 4.83 -6.24 6.96
C VAL A 108 3.66 -6.71 7.83
N HIS A 109 3.91 -7.63 8.77
CA HIS A 109 2.94 -8.13 9.74
C HIS A 109 1.64 -8.70 9.13
N LEU A 110 1.74 -9.37 7.99
CA LEU A 110 0.63 -10.05 7.32
C LEU A 110 0.81 -11.57 7.32
N SER A 111 -0.29 -12.28 7.09
CA SER A 111 -0.19 -13.69 6.70
C SER A 111 0.38 -13.80 5.26
N PRO A 112 1.14 -14.85 4.93
CA PRO A 112 1.67 -15.05 3.57
C PRO A 112 0.59 -15.11 2.48
N ASN A 113 -0.57 -15.69 2.81
CA ASN A 113 -1.70 -15.80 1.90
C ASN A 113 -2.30 -14.42 1.59
N TYR A 114 -2.50 -13.59 2.62
CA TYR A 114 -3.04 -12.25 2.43
C TYR A 114 -2.05 -11.35 1.71
N LEU A 115 -0.75 -11.41 2.05
CA LEU A 115 0.29 -10.71 1.28
C LEU A 115 0.27 -11.14 -0.20
N SER A 116 0.17 -12.44 -0.50
CA SER A 116 0.14 -12.93 -1.89
C SER A 116 -1.03 -12.35 -2.68
N TYR A 117 -2.21 -12.32 -2.07
CA TYR A 117 -3.41 -11.74 -2.66
C TYR A 117 -3.23 -10.23 -2.88
N LEU A 118 -2.87 -9.50 -1.82
CA LEU A 118 -2.77 -8.05 -1.83
C LEU A 118 -1.68 -7.54 -2.78
N PHE A 119 -0.52 -8.20 -2.78
CA PHE A 119 0.60 -7.85 -3.65
C PHE A 119 0.22 -8.02 -5.12
N LYS A 120 -0.48 -9.12 -5.49
CA LYS A 120 -0.94 -9.32 -6.85
C LYS A 120 -1.99 -8.28 -7.27
N GLN A 121 -2.92 -7.92 -6.38
CA GLN A 121 -3.94 -6.91 -6.65
C GLN A 121 -3.32 -5.52 -6.91
N ILE A 122 -2.38 -5.11 -6.05
CA ILE A 122 -1.83 -3.74 -6.07
C ILE A 122 -0.63 -3.60 -7.01
N ALA A 123 0.31 -4.57 -6.99
CA ALA A 123 1.52 -4.50 -7.80
C ALA A 123 1.34 -5.07 -9.22
N GLY A 124 0.21 -5.75 -9.49
CA GLY A 124 -0.11 -6.34 -10.79
C GLY A 124 0.69 -7.60 -11.16
N GLU A 125 1.67 -7.99 -10.34
CA GLU A 125 2.46 -9.21 -10.46
C GLU A 125 2.55 -9.91 -9.10
N THR A 126 2.82 -11.20 -9.09
CA THR A 126 3.09 -11.93 -7.84
C THR A 126 4.43 -11.52 -7.25
N VAL A 127 4.60 -11.78 -5.94
CA VAL A 127 5.89 -11.56 -5.24
C VAL A 127 7.06 -12.22 -6.00
N TRP A 128 6.87 -13.44 -6.53
CA TRP A 128 7.93 -14.17 -7.21
C TRP A 128 8.21 -13.67 -8.63
N GLU A 129 7.20 -13.21 -9.35
CA GLU A 129 7.39 -12.52 -10.64
C GLU A 129 8.21 -11.25 -10.42
N TYR A 130 7.87 -10.45 -9.40
CA TYR A 130 8.61 -9.24 -9.03
C TYR A 130 10.08 -9.55 -8.69
N VAL A 131 10.34 -10.55 -7.82
CA VAL A 131 11.69 -10.99 -7.45
C VAL A 131 12.47 -11.47 -8.67
N THR A 132 11.83 -12.25 -9.54
CA THR A 132 12.46 -12.79 -10.75
C THR A 132 12.85 -11.65 -11.69
N ARG A 133 11.95 -10.68 -11.88
CA ARG A 133 12.21 -9.50 -12.70
C ARG A 133 13.40 -8.70 -12.19
N LEU A 134 13.47 -8.42 -10.89
CA LEU A 134 14.63 -7.74 -10.27
C LEU A 134 15.95 -8.50 -10.50
N ARG A 135 15.95 -9.83 -10.35
CA ARG A 135 17.14 -10.65 -10.60
C ARG A 135 17.58 -10.61 -12.06
N MET A 136 16.62 -10.62 -12.99
CA MET A 136 16.90 -10.51 -14.43
C MET A 136 17.45 -9.13 -14.80
N GLU A 137 16.90 -8.06 -14.23
CA GLU A 137 17.40 -6.69 -14.41
C GLU A 137 18.85 -6.56 -13.93
N GLU A 138 19.17 -7.08 -12.73
CA GLU A 138 20.53 -7.09 -12.21
C GLU A 138 21.48 -7.91 -13.11
N ALA A 139 21.05 -9.10 -13.57
CA ALA A 139 21.86 -9.92 -14.46
C ALA A 139 22.18 -9.20 -15.78
N ARG A 140 21.19 -8.52 -16.38
CA ARG A 140 21.38 -7.69 -17.59
C ARG A 140 22.37 -6.55 -17.33
N HIS A 141 22.21 -5.85 -16.20
CA HIS A 141 23.12 -4.78 -15.80
C HIS A 141 24.56 -5.29 -15.65
N LEU A 142 24.76 -6.39 -14.93
CA LEU A 142 26.07 -7.01 -14.77
C LEU A 142 26.68 -7.43 -16.11
N LEU A 143 25.93 -8.03 -17.04
CA LEU A 143 26.44 -8.40 -18.36
C LEU A 143 26.94 -7.18 -19.14
N LEU A 144 26.17 -6.09 -19.19
CA LEU A 144 26.55 -4.86 -19.90
C LEU A 144 27.81 -4.20 -19.30
N HIS A 145 27.90 -4.13 -17.97
CA HIS A 145 29.04 -3.50 -17.29
C HIS A 145 30.30 -4.37 -17.28
N THR A 146 30.16 -5.69 -17.17
CA THR A 146 31.28 -6.63 -17.19
C THR A 146 31.82 -6.79 -18.61
N ALA A 147 30.95 -6.83 -19.63
CA ALA A 147 31.35 -6.82 -21.04
C ALA A 147 32.08 -5.52 -21.41
N LYS A 148 31.62 -4.36 -20.94
CA LYS A 148 32.31 -3.07 -21.14
C LYS A 148 33.72 -3.07 -20.51
N LYS A 149 33.89 -3.70 -19.34
CA LYS A 149 35.18 -3.84 -18.66
C LYS A 149 36.10 -4.83 -19.38
N ALA A 150 35.56 -5.95 -19.88
CA ALA A 150 36.28 -6.95 -20.67
C ALA A 150 36.74 -6.40 -22.04
N LEU A 151 35.87 -5.71 -22.77
CA LEU A 151 36.19 -5.05 -24.05
C LEU A 151 37.26 -3.96 -23.88
N ARG A 152 37.17 -3.15 -22.82
CA ARG A 152 38.20 -2.15 -22.49
C ARG A 152 39.57 -2.77 -22.19
N ASN A 153 39.59 -3.94 -21.58
CA ASN A 153 40.83 -4.67 -21.28
C ASN A 153 41.37 -5.41 -22.51
N PHE A 154 40.51 -5.87 -23.42
CA PHE A 154 40.91 -6.48 -24.70
C PHE A 154 41.55 -5.46 -25.66
N GLY A 155 41.13 -4.20 -25.64
CA GLY A 155 41.71 -3.13 -26.47
C GLY A 155 43.12 -2.65 -26.09
N ARG A 156 43.76 -3.20 -25.04
CA ARG A 156 45.13 -2.83 -24.61
C ARG A 156 46.14 -3.98 -24.70
N GLY A 157 45.70 -5.19 -25.05
CA GLY A 157 46.60 -6.29 -25.37
C GLY A 157 47.13 -6.12 -26.79
N ARG A 158 48.28 -5.47 -26.95
CA ARG A 158 49.08 -5.60 -28.18
C ARG A 158 49.41 -7.09 -28.36
N ILE A 159 48.62 -7.78 -29.17
CA ILE A 159 48.98 -9.10 -29.67
C ILE A 159 50.23 -8.90 -30.53
N ARG A 160 51.41 -9.16 -29.96
CA ARG A 160 52.62 -9.36 -30.77
C ARG A 160 52.53 -10.77 -31.35
N VAL A 161 51.83 -10.95 -32.47
CA VAL A 161 52.13 -12.06 -33.36
C VAL A 161 53.29 -11.60 -34.23
N ALA A 162 54.50 -11.74 -33.71
CA ALA A 162 55.71 -11.51 -34.49
C ALA A 162 56.63 -12.71 -34.32
N ARG A 163 56.65 -13.53 -35.38
CA ARG A 163 57.82 -14.24 -35.88
C ARG A 163 58.39 -15.36 -35.00
N ALA A 164 57.89 -16.58 -35.22
CA ALA A 164 58.63 -17.81 -34.95
C ALA A 164 58.23 -18.88 -35.97
N PHE A 165 58.65 -18.71 -37.22
CA PHE A 165 58.75 -19.81 -38.18
C PHE A 165 59.89 -19.48 -39.15
N GLN A 166 61.13 -19.73 -38.73
CA GLN A 166 62.26 -19.93 -39.62
C GLN A 166 62.53 -21.43 -39.68
N PRO A 167 62.31 -22.11 -40.82
CA PRO A 167 62.82 -23.46 -40.99
C PRO A 167 64.31 -23.35 -41.33
N HIS A 168 65.15 -23.86 -40.44
CA HIS A 168 66.52 -24.24 -40.77
C HIS A 168 66.53 -25.73 -41.07
N PHE A 169 66.82 -26.03 -42.34
CA PHE A 169 67.09 -27.33 -42.97
C PHE A 169 65.92 -28.30 -43.16
#